data_AF-A0AAQ0ZLP8-F1
#
_entry.id   AF-A0AAQ0ZLP8-F1
#
_cell.length_a   1.000
_cell.length_b   1.000
_cell.length_c   1.000
_cell.angle_alpha   90.00
_cell.angle_beta   90.00
_cell.angle_gamma   90.00
#
_symmetry.space_group_name_H-M   'P 1'
#
loop_
_entity.id
_entity.type
_entity.pdbx_description
1 polymer ?
#
loop_
_entity_poly.entity_id
_entity_poly.type
_entity_poly.pdbx_seq_one_letter_code
_entity_poly.pdbx_strand_id
1 'polypeptide(L)'
;MRKICLFIPLFLVGCSNMSSYGSKSPVDDALKSCGLGYSSEVGAVFKAAYDISKKTGGADFKSSLTENLNTQVMAFATNAEVNKSVDGNALVSLIKSTQECVINAIDASRPKTRSDFVAECASDLQNKVAGKGKKWPLVKQTFAATKHPDFSDDNLLITAFVDHGGRSSYRVLVACNISDNVYQGLDILKSK
;
A
#
# COMPACT_ATOMS: atom_id res chain seq x y z
N MET A 1 56.65 23.23 31.97
CA MET A 1 55.82 23.34 30.75
C MET A 1 54.54 22.54 30.94
N ARG A 2 53.38 23.21 30.96
CA ARG A 2 52.04 22.62 31.09
C ARG A 2 51.68 21.85 29.82
N LYS A 3 51.18 20.62 29.93
CA LYS A 3 50.35 19.97 28.90
C LYS A 3 49.06 19.49 29.54
N ILE A 4 47.98 20.20 29.23
CA ILE A 4 46.60 19.85 29.56
C ILE A 4 46.17 18.80 28.53
N CYS A 5 45.95 17.56 28.97
CA CYS A 5 45.26 16.56 28.15
C CYS A 5 43.74 16.77 28.30
N LEU A 6 43.15 17.45 27.33
CA LEU A 6 41.70 17.51 27.14
C LEU A 6 41.24 16.16 26.57
N PHE A 7 40.56 15.36 27.39
CA PHE A 7 39.77 14.22 26.93
C PHE A 7 38.48 14.76 26.29
N ILE A 8 38.37 14.67 24.96
CA ILE A 8 37.13 14.87 24.22
C ILE A 8 36.50 13.48 24.03
N PRO A 9 35.28 13.20 24.51
CA PRO A 9 34.61 11.96 24.20
C PRO A 9 34.14 11.98 22.74
N LEU A 10 34.69 11.10 21.91
CA LEU A 10 34.13 10.73 20.62
C LEU A 10 32.76 10.07 20.84
N PHE A 11 31.68 10.85 20.72
CA PHE A 11 30.40 10.31 20.28
C PHE A 11 30.46 10.19 18.75
N LEU A 12 31.02 9.09 18.25
CA LEU A 12 30.82 8.69 16.86
C LEU A 12 29.45 8.03 16.75
N VAL A 13 28.43 8.85 16.51
CA VAL A 13 27.21 8.43 15.83
C VAL A 13 27.61 8.12 14.39
N GLY A 14 28.02 6.88 14.14
CA GLY A 14 28.34 6.38 12.80
C GLY A 14 27.08 6.12 11.97
N CYS A 15 26.34 7.19 11.66
CA CYS A 15 25.42 7.21 10.52
C CYS A 15 26.24 7.30 9.23
N SER A 16 26.71 6.17 8.72
CA SER A 16 27.19 6.10 7.34
C SER A 16 27.18 4.65 6.83
N ASN A 17 25.96 4.12 6.69
CA ASN A 17 25.65 3.29 5.54
C ASN A 17 24.74 4.11 4.63
N MET A 18 25.35 5.06 3.89
CA MET A 18 24.79 5.47 2.60
C MET A 18 24.87 4.24 1.70
N SER A 19 23.90 3.35 1.82
CA SER A 19 23.70 2.30 0.83
C SER A 19 23.40 3.00 -0.48
N SER A 20 24.29 2.79 -1.43
CA SER A 20 24.21 3.15 -2.84
C SER A 20 22.78 3.43 -3.32
N TYR A 21 22.55 4.65 -3.81
CA TYR A 21 21.42 5.07 -4.66
C TYR A 21 21.44 4.29 -6.00
N GLY A 22 21.37 2.95 -5.92
CA GLY A 22 21.64 2.04 -7.03
C GLY A 22 20.43 1.27 -7.56
N SER A 23 19.25 1.44 -6.97
CA SER A 23 17.99 0.94 -7.52
C SER A 23 16.97 2.06 -7.43
N LYS A 24 16.39 2.49 -8.55
CA LYS A 24 15.25 3.42 -8.55
C LYS A 24 14.19 2.88 -7.57
N SER A 25 13.99 3.56 -6.45
CA SER A 25 12.98 3.15 -5.48
C SER A 25 11.60 3.43 -6.11
N PRO A 26 10.60 2.53 -5.96
CA PRO A 26 9.21 2.82 -6.37
C PRO A 26 8.69 4.14 -5.78
N VAL A 27 9.21 4.51 -4.61
CA VAL A 27 8.96 5.80 -3.95
C VAL A 27 9.53 6.96 -4.77
N ASP A 28 10.75 6.87 -5.28
CA ASP A 28 11.41 7.96 -6.02
C ASP A 28 10.68 8.25 -7.34
N ASP A 29 10.27 7.20 -8.05
CA ASP A 29 9.50 7.32 -9.28
C ASP A 29 8.11 7.92 -9.00
N ALA A 30 7.45 7.51 -7.90
CA ALA A 30 6.18 8.07 -7.47
C ALA A 30 6.29 9.56 -7.11
N LEU A 31 7.28 9.94 -6.29
CA LEU A 31 7.54 11.33 -5.91
C LEU A 31 7.76 12.22 -7.14
N LYS A 32 8.55 11.73 -8.10
CA LYS A 32 8.80 12.43 -9.37
C LYS A 32 7.52 12.60 -10.18
N SER A 33 6.71 11.54 -10.31
CA SER A 33 5.44 11.59 -11.06
C SER A 33 4.41 12.53 -10.43
N CYS A 34 4.47 12.71 -9.11
CA CYS A 34 3.58 13.55 -8.32
C CYS A 34 4.08 15.00 -8.16
N GLY A 35 5.15 15.39 -8.86
CA GLY A 35 5.61 16.78 -8.91
C GLY A 35 6.36 17.26 -7.66
N LEU A 36 6.78 16.36 -6.77
CA LEU A 36 7.47 16.73 -5.53
C LEU A 36 8.94 17.10 -5.72
N GLY A 37 9.55 16.71 -6.84
CA GLY A 37 11.01 16.78 -6.98
C GLY A 37 11.74 15.96 -5.90
N TYR A 38 13.07 15.99 -5.90
CA TYR A 38 13.90 15.22 -4.96
C TYR A 38 14.23 16.05 -3.70
N SER A 39 13.24 16.44 -2.89
CA SER A 39 13.56 16.82 -1.50
C SER A 39 13.93 15.55 -0.73
N SER A 40 15.17 15.49 -0.24
CA SER A 40 15.71 14.34 0.49
C SER A 40 14.89 14.01 1.75
N GLU A 41 14.37 15.04 2.42
CA GLU A 41 13.60 14.95 3.65
C GLU A 41 12.21 14.38 3.38
N VAL A 42 11.52 14.91 2.36
CA VAL A 42 10.22 14.38 1.91
C VAL A 42 10.38 12.93 1.45
N GLY A 43 11.42 12.66 0.64
CA GLY A 43 11.73 11.32 0.18
C GLY A 43 11.96 10.33 1.31
N ALA A 44 12.67 10.74 2.38
CA ALA A 44 12.91 9.91 3.54
C ALA A 44 11.62 9.55 4.29
N VAL A 45 10.68 10.50 4.45
CA VAL A 45 9.37 10.27 5.10
C VAL A 45 8.56 9.22 4.33
N PHE A 46 8.43 9.38 3.01
CA PHE A 46 7.70 8.42 2.19
C PHE A 46 8.40 7.06 2.12
N LYS A 47 9.74 7.03 2.05
CA LYS A 47 10.51 5.78 2.02
C LYS A 47 10.39 5.00 3.33
N ALA A 48 10.46 5.68 4.47
CA ALA A 48 10.25 5.05 5.77
C ALA A 48 8.85 4.44 5.88
N ALA A 49 7.80 5.15 5.47
CA ALA A 49 6.44 4.63 5.45
C ALA A 49 6.31 3.40 4.53
N TYR A 50 6.87 3.47 3.33
CA TYR A 50 6.89 2.36 2.36
C TYR A 50 7.61 1.11 2.89
N ASP A 51 8.79 1.28 3.51
CA ASP A 51 9.60 0.18 4.02
C ASP A 51 8.92 -0.59 5.16
N ILE A 52 8.02 0.07 5.90
CA ILE A 52 7.17 -0.58 6.89
C ILE A 52 6.03 -1.32 6.19
N SER A 53 5.29 -0.65 5.30
CA SER A 53 4.08 -1.21 4.67
C SER A 53 4.34 -2.35 3.70
N LYS A 54 5.51 -2.37 3.04
CA LYS A 54 5.88 -3.46 2.13
C LYS A 54 6.01 -4.81 2.84
N LYS A 55 6.18 -4.82 4.17
CA LYS A 55 6.25 -6.05 4.98
C LYS A 55 4.88 -6.70 5.16
N THR A 56 3.82 -5.89 5.22
CA THR A 56 2.43 -6.37 5.33
C THR A 56 1.94 -6.88 3.98
N GLY A 57 2.23 -6.12 2.92
CA GLY A 57 1.83 -6.44 1.55
C GLY A 57 0.33 -6.58 1.34
N GLY A 58 -0.08 -6.95 0.13
CA GLY A 58 -1.44 -7.37 -0.16
C GLY A 58 -2.52 -6.31 -0.15
N ALA A 59 -3.77 -6.75 -0.01
CA ALA A 59 -4.96 -5.90 -0.14
C ALA A 59 -4.97 -4.71 0.84
N ASP A 60 -4.30 -4.86 1.99
CA ASP A 60 -4.17 -3.82 3.02
C ASP A 60 -2.93 -2.95 2.83
N PHE A 61 -2.16 -3.12 1.76
CA PHE A 61 -0.94 -2.35 1.52
C PHE A 61 -1.21 -0.85 1.52
N LYS A 62 -2.24 -0.41 0.78
CA LYS A 62 -2.57 1.01 0.62
C LYS A 62 -3.00 1.65 1.94
N SER A 63 -3.84 0.97 2.71
CA SER A 63 -4.28 1.44 4.04
C SER A 63 -3.10 1.48 5.01
N SER A 64 -2.26 0.43 5.03
CA SER A 64 -1.04 0.39 5.83
C SER A 64 -0.06 1.50 5.46
N LEU A 65 0.15 1.78 4.16
CA LEU A 65 0.98 2.89 3.68
C LEU A 65 0.44 4.25 4.10
N THR A 66 -0.87 4.44 4.04
CA THR A 66 -1.52 5.68 4.49
C THR A 66 -1.31 5.90 5.99
N GLU A 67 -1.53 4.88 6.80
CA GLU A 67 -1.37 4.95 8.25
C GLU A 67 0.09 5.19 8.66
N ASN A 68 1.01 4.44 8.06
CA ASN A 68 2.44 4.60 8.32
C ASN A 68 2.94 5.97 7.87
N LEU A 69 2.46 6.48 6.72
CA LEU A 69 2.81 7.82 6.27
C LEU A 69 2.33 8.89 7.25
N ASN A 70 1.08 8.81 7.71
CA ASN A 70 0.54 9.74 8.71
C ASN A 70 1.39 9.74 9.99
N THR A 71 1.83 8.56 10.44
CA THR A 71 2.73 8.41 11.58
C THR A 71 4.08 9.11 11.34
N GLN A 72 4.70 8.88 10.18
CA GLN A 72 5.98 9.51 9.83
C GLN A 72 5.84 11.03 9.67
N VAL A 73 4.74 11.53 9.09
CA VAL A 73 4.46 12.97 8.97
C VAL A 73 4.29 13.62 10.33
N MET A 74 3.60 12.98 11.28
CA MET A 74 3.47 13.50 12.65
C MET A 74 4.83 13.52 13.37
N ALA A 75 5.63 12.46 13.25
CA ALA A 75 6.97 12.43 13.83
C ALA A 75 7.88 13.50 13.22
N PHE A 76 7.80 13.71 11.90
CA PHE A 76 8.55 14.74 11.20
C PHE A 76 8.11 16.15 11.64
N ALA A 77 6.81 16.41 11.72
CA ALA A 77 6.26 17.71 12.12
C ALA A 77 6.56 18.06 13.59
N THR A 78 6.67 17.07 14.47
CA THR A 78 6.94 17.29 15.91
C THR A 78 8.43 17.40 16.23
N ASN A 79 9.33 17.14 15.27
CA ASN A 79 10.75 17.37 15.42
C ASN A 79 11.02 18.87 15.67
N ALA A 80 11.78 19.19 16.72
CA ALA A 80 12.03 20.56 17.16
C ALA A 80 12.75 21.43 16.12
N GLU A 81 13.56 20.86 15.23
CA GLU A 81 14.25 21.57 14.15
C GLU A 81 13.30 21.90 12.99
N VAL A 82 12.36 20.99 12.70
CA VAL A 82 11.35 21.14 11.66
C VAL A 82 10.26 22.12 12.12
N ASN A 83 9.75 21.96 13.34
CA ASN A 83 8.65 22.77 13.87
C ASN A 83 9.02 24.26 14.04
N LYS A 84 10.29 24.56 14.28
CA LYS A 84 10.78 25.94 14.46
C LYS A 84 11.17 26.63 13.16
N SER A 85 11.22 25.93 12.03
CA SER A 85 11.60 26.50 10.74
C SER A 85 10.38 26.74 9.84
N VAL A 86 10.37 27.87 9.14
CA VAL A 86 9.36 28.16 8.09
C VAL A 86 9.41 27.09 7.01
N ASP A 87 10.61 26.63 6.68
CA ASP A 87 10.85 25.56 5.71
C ASP A 87 10.25 24.22 6.17
N GLY A 88 10.36 23.88 7.46
CA GLY A 88 9.76 22.65 8.00
C GLY A 88 8.23 22.60 7.88
N ASN A 89 7.55 23.71 8.14
CA ASN A 89 6.10 23.81 7.96
C ASN A 89 5.66 23.75 6.48
N ALA A 90 6.46 24.33 5.58
CA ALA A 90 6.25 24.20 4.14
C ALA A 90 6.41 22.74 3.67
N LEU A 91 7.41 22.03 4.18
CA LEU A 91 7.64 20.61 3.88
C LEU A 91 6.48 19.71 4.38
N VAL A 92 5.97 19.94 5.59
CA VAL A 92 4.80 19.19 6.10
C VAL A 92 3.57 19.42 5.23
N SER A 93 3.32 20.67 4.82
CA SER A 93 2.21 21.03 3.93
C SER A 93 2.36 20.37 2.56
N LEU A 94 3.59 20.34 2.03
CA LEU A 94 3.92 19.70 0.78
C LEU A 94 3.70 18.18 0.82
N ILE A 95 4.08 17.50 1.92
CA ILE A 95 3.81 16.07 2.08
C ILE A 95 2.31 15.79 2.11
N LYS A 96 1.55 16.58 2.89
CA LYS A 96 0.09 16.41 3.01
C LYS A 96 -0.65 16.64 1.70
N SER A 97 -0.22 17.61 0.88
CA SER A 97 -0.88 17.91 -0.40
C SER A 97 -0.61 16.88 -1.49
N THR A 98 0.44 16.08 -1.35
CA THR A 98 0.93 15.14 -2.38
C THR A 98 0.80 13.67 -2.00
N GLN A 99 0.51 13.39 -0.72
CA GLN A 99 0.41 12.03 -0.18
C GLN A 99 -0.48 11.11 -1.00
N GLU A 100 -1.64 11.58 -1.44
CA GLU A 100 -2.62 10.74 -2.13
C GLU A 100 -2.07 10.31 -3.50
N CYS A 101 -1.46 11.24 -4.23
CA CYS A 101 -0.82 10.94 -5.51
C CYS A 101 0.29 9.90 -5.32
N VAL A 102 1.20 10.13 -4.36
CA VAL A 102 2.36 9.26 -4.15
C VAL A 102 1.92 7.86 -3.71
N ILE A 103 0.96 7.76 -2.78
CA ILE A 103 0.38 6.49 -2.34
C ILE A 103 -0.24 5.74 -3.52
N ASN A 104 -1.04 6.43 -4.35
CA ASN A 104 -1.68 5.82 -5.52
C ASN A 104 -0.65 5.35 -6.56
N ALA A 105 0.41 6.13 -6.81
CA ALA A 105 1.46 5.76 -7.75
C ALA A 105 2.28 4.55 -7.27
N ILE A 106 2.58 4.47 -5.97
CA ILE A 106 3.25 3.31 -5.36
C ILE A 106 2.35 2.07 -5.43
N ASP A 107 1.08 2.19 -5.05
CA ASP A 107 0.13 1.08 -5.06
C ASP A 107 -0.15 0.56 -6.48
N ALA A 108 -0.15 1.44 -7.49
CA ALA A 108 -0.32 1.06 -8.89
C ALA A 108 0.91 0.38 -9.49
N SER A 109 2.11 0.69 -9.01
CA SER A 109 3.38 0.20 -9.58
C SER A 109 3.96 -1.00 -8.86
N ARG A 110 3.54 -1.27 -7.60
CA ARG A 110 4.02 -2.44 -6.87
C ARG A 110 3.53 -3.74 -7.51
N PRO A 111 4.28 -4.84 -7.38
CA PRO A 111 3.76 -6.16 -7.66
C PRO A 111 2.51 -6.45 -6.81
N LYS A 112 1.40 -6.79 -7.48
CA LYS A 112 0.20 -7.29 -6.82
C LYS A 112 0.42 -8.69 -6.27
N THR A 113 -0.17 -8.96 -5.12
CA THR A 113 -0.20 -10.27 -4.49
C THR A 113 -1.53 -10.97 -4.77
N ARG A 114 -1.62 -12.24 -4.43
CA ARG A 114 -2.87 -13.00 -4.50
C ARG A 114 -4.03 -12.34 -3.73
N SER A 115 -3.74 -11.74 -2.58
CA SER A 115 -4.77 -11.06 -1.78
C SER A 115 -5.32 -9.80 -2.45
N ASP A 116 -4.49 -9.10 -3.23
CA ASP A 116 -4.94 -7.94 -4.04
C ASP A 116 -5.95 -8.40 -5.09
N PHE A 117 -5.64 -9.49 -5.80
CA PHE A 117 -6.55 -10.05 -6.79
C PHE A 117 -7.84 -10.59 -6.19
N VAL A 118 -7.80 -11.17 -4.98
CA VAL A 118 -9.03 -11.56 -4.26
C VAL A 118 -9.89 -10.33 -3.97
N ALA A 119 -9.29 -9.23 -3.52
CA ALA A 119 -10.02 -7.99 -3.22
C ALA A 119 -10.60 -7.34 -4.49
N GLU A 120 -9.84 -7.29 -5.59
CA GLU A 120 -10.32 -6.79 -6.89
C GLU A 120 -11.48 -7.65 -7.42
N CYS A 121 -11.33 -8.97 -7.35
CA CYS A 121 -12.36 -9.91 -7.77
C CYS A 121 -13.63 -9.83 -6.91
N ALA A 122 -13.49 -9.65 -5.59
CA ALA A 122 -14.62 -9.42 -4.70
C ALA A 122 -15.36 -8.11 -5.01
N SER A 123 -14.62 -7.05 -5.34
CA SER A 123 -15.16 -5.74 -5.72
C SER A 123 -15.90 -5.79 -7.06
N ASP A 124 -15.32 -6.47 -8.06
CA ASP A 124 -15.98 -6.71 -9.34
C ASP A 124 -17.25 -7.57 -9.16
N LEU A 125 -17.19 -8.62 -8.33
CA LEU A 125 -18.38 -9.42 -8.00
C LEU A 125 -19.48 -8.56 -7.38
N GLN A 126 -19.13 -7.71 -6.40
CA GLN A 126 -20.06 -6.77 -5.77
C GLN A 126 -20.71 -5.86 -6.82
N ASN A 127 -19.93 -5.30 -7.75
CA ASN A 127 -20.43 -4.44 -8.81
C ASN A 127 -21.33 -5.18 -9.80
N LYS A 128 -21.03 -6.45 -10.12
CA LYS A 128 -21.85 -7.28 -11.02
C LYS A 128 -23.18 -7.68 -10.39
N VAL A 129 -23.20 -8.05 -9.10
CA VAL A 129 -24.44 -8.49 -8.44
C VAL A 129 -25.33 -7.32 -8.00
N ALA A 130 -24.74 -6.23 -7.49
CA ALA A 130 -25.51 -5.07 -7.03
C ALA A 130 -25.78 -4.04 -8.13
N GLY A 131 -24.91 -3.96 -9.12
CA GLY A 131 -24.80 -2.83 -10.04
C GLY A 131 -23.84 -1.77 -9.53
N LYS A 132 -23.16 -1.08 -10.45
CA LYS A 132 -22.14 -0.07 -10.14
C LYS A 132 -22.68 1.00 -9.19
N GLY A 133 -22.01 1.19 -8.05
CA GLY A 133 -22.37 2.18 -7.03
C GLY A 133 -23.51 1.77 -6.10
N LYS A 134 -24.11 0.58 -6.28
CA LYS A 134 -25.15 0.06 -5.39
C LYS A 134 -24.53 -0.81 -4.29
N LYS A 135 -25.14 -0.75 -3.11
CA LYS A 135 -24.68 -1.48 -1.92
C LYS A 135 -25.34 -2.84 -1.70
N TRP A 136 -26.45 -3.12 -2.40
CA TRP A 136 -27.25 -4.34 -2.25
C TRP A 136 -27.63 -4.95 -3.60
N PRO A 137 -27.68 -6.29 -3.74
CA PRO A 137 -27.25 -7.32 -2.78
C PRO A 137 -25.77 -7.21 -2.36
N LEU A 138 -25.45 -7.69 -1.16
CA LEU A 138 -24.13 -7.50 -0.56
C LEU A 138 -23.30 -8.79 -0.63
N VAL A 139 -22.12 -8.71 -1.24
CA VAL A 139 -21.13 -9.77 -1.26
C VAL A 139 -20.40 -9.77 0.08
N LYS A 140 -20.46 -10.90 0.78
CA LYS A 140 -19.79 -11.12 2.06
C LYS A 140 -19.08 -12.46 2.04
N GLN A 141 -18.25 -12.69 3.07
CA GLN A 141 -17.63 -14.00 3.30
C GLN A 141 -16.85 -14.50 2.07
N THR A 142 -16.03 -13.62 1.49
CA THR A 142 -15.20 -13.94 0.34
C THR A 142 -13.93 -14.65 0.82
N PHE A 143 -13.70 -15.87 0.32
CA PHE A 143 -12.52 -16.65 0.66
C PHE A 143 -11.96 -17.35 -0.58
N ALA A 144 -10.65 -17.53 -0.63
CA ALA A 144 -10.02 -18.36 -1.66
C ALA A 144 -10.48 -19.82 -1.52
N ALA A 145 -10.95 -20.43 -2.61
CA ALA A 145 -11.41 -21.81 -2.66
C ALA A 145 -10.21 -22.78 -2.81
N THR A 146 -9.28 -22.74 -1.86
CA THR A 146 -7.98 -23.46 -1.92
C THR A 146 -8.09 -24.98 -2.04
N LYS A 147 -9.25 -25.55 -1.71
CA LYS A 147 -9.53 -26.99 -1.78
C LYS A 147 -10.21 -27.41 -3.09
N HIS A 148 -10.55 -26.47 -3.97
CA HIS A 148 -11.21 -26.78 -5.23
C HIS A 148 -10.20 -27.40 -6.22
N PRO A 149 -10.54 -28.46 -6.99
CA PRO A 149 -9.59 -29.12 -7.90
C PRO A 149 -8.97 -28.19 -8.93
N ASP A 150 -9.75 -27.21 -9.41
CA ASP A 150 -9.29 -26.24 -10.40
C ASP A 150 -8.51 -25.06 -9.77
N PHE A 151 -8.37 -25.01 -8.44
CA PHE A 151 -7.58 -23.97 -7.79
C PHE A 151 -6.09 -24.22 -8.02
N SER A 152 -5.41 -23.24 -8.61
CA SER A 152 -3.95 -23.27 -8.81
C SER A 152 -3.36 -21.88 -8.58
N ASP A 153 -2.03 -21.74 -8.68
CA ASP A 153 -1.40 -20.43 -8.58
C ASP A 153 -1.81 -19.48 -9.71
N ASP A 154 -2.07 -20.04 -10.90
CA ASP A 154 -2.56 -19.29 -12.07
C ASP A 154 -4.09 -19.20 -12.14
N ASN A 155 -4.81 -20.04 -11.38
CA ASN A 155 -6.28 -20.05 -11.34
C ASN A 155 -6.80 -19.75 -9.94
N LEU A 156 -7.02 -18.46 -9.68
CA LEU A 156 -7.59 -17.98 -8.42
C LEU A 156 -9.10 -18.19 -8.41
N LEU A 157 -9.55 -19.10 -7.56
CA LEU A 157 -10.97 -19.31 -7.30
C LEU A 157 -11.36 -18.68 -5.96
N ILE A 158 -12.48 -17.97 -5.93
CA ILE A 158 -13.07 -17.44 -4.70
C ILE A 158 -14.49 -17.97 -4.52
N THR A 159 -14.82 -18.29 -3.27
CA THR A 159 -16.20 -18.53 -2.84
C THR A 159 -16.69 -17.27 -2.14
N ALA A 160 -17.89 -16.83 -2.46
CA ALA A 160 -18.54 -15.70 -1.81
C ALA A 160 -20.00 -15.99 -1.48
N PHE A 161 -20.55 -15.29 -0.49
CA PHE A 161 -21.97 -15.31 -0.16
C PHE A 161 -22.62 -14.01 -0.64
N VAL A 162 -23.60 -14.13 -1.54
CA VAL A 162 -24.40 -13.01 -2.04
C VAL A 162 -25.65 -12.88 -1.17
N ASP A 163 -25.67 -11.84 -0.35
CA ASP A 163 -26.73 -11.58 0.61
C ASP A 163 -27.82 -10.68 -0.01
N HIS A 164 -29.01 -11.24 -0.15
CA HIS A 164 -30.23 -10.54 -0.56
C HIS A 164 -31.14 -10.18 0.62
N GLY A 165 -30.69 -10.38 1.87
CA GLY A 165 -31.47 -10.09 3.07
C GLY A 165 -32.53 -11.15 3.41
N GLY A 166 -32.37 -12.39 2.96
CA GLY A 166 -33.36 -13.45 3.25
C GLY A 166 -33.07 -14.78 2.54
N ARG A 167 -34.12 -15.55 2.22
CA ARG A 167 -34.02 -16.88 1.60
C ARG A 167 -33.47 -16.87 0.17
N SER A 168 -33.42 -15.71 -0.48
CA SER A 168 -32.86 -15.54 -1.81
C SER A 168 -31.34 -15.36 -1.81
N SER A 169 -30.68 -15.38 -0.65
CA SER A 169 -29.22 -15.33 -0.55
C SER A 169 -28.59 -16.67 -0.96
N TYR A 170 -27.46 -16.63 -1.66
CA TYR A 170 -26.82 -17.82 -2.22
C TYR A 170 -25.29 -17.74 -2.16
N ARG A 171 -24.63 -18.89 -2.24
CA ARG A 171 -23.17 -18.96 -2.41
C ARG A 171 -22.83 -19.06 -3.89
N VAL A 172 -21.74 -18.40 -4.28
CA VAL A 172 -21.17 -18.47 -5.62
C VAL A 172 -19.72 -18.92 -5.54
N LEU A 173 -19.32 -19.70 -6.55
CA LEU A 173 -17.93 -19.94 -6.86
C LEU A 173 -17.58 -19.09 -8.08
N VAL A 174 -16.47 -18.38 -8.01
CA VAL A 174 -16.04 -17.42 -9.03
C VAL A 174 -14.59 -17.68 -9.38
N ALA A 175 -14.30 -17.70 -10.67
CA ALA A 175 -12.94 -17.66 -11.18
C ALA A 175 -12.52 -16.20 -11.40
N CYS A 176 -11.38 -15.83 -10.83
CA CYS A 176 -10.78 -14.51 -10.98
C CYS A 176 -9.70 -14.61 -12.07
N ASN A 177 -9.95 -13.99 -13.22
CA ASN A 177 -9.09 -14.06 -14.38
C ASN A 177 -7.91 -13.09 -14.19
N ILE A 178 -6.70 -13.64 -14.13
CA ILE A 178 -5.46 -12.90 -13.95
C ILE A 178 -4.52 -13.26 -15.11
N SER A 179 -3.95 -12.26 -15.77
CA SER A 179 -2.98 -12.44 -16.84
C SER A 179 -1.94 -11.35 -16.74
N ASP A 180 -0.66 -11.70 -16.88
CA ASP A 180 0.48 -10.79 -16.77
C ASP A 180 0.48 -9.93 -15.49
N ASN A 181 0.09 -10.53 -14.36
CA ASN A 181 -0.06 -9.85 -13.06
C ASN A 181 -1.12 -8.73 -13.06
N VAL A 182 -2.10 -8.80 -13.96
CA VAL A 182 -3.21 -7.85 -14.09
C VAL A 182 -4.54 -8.60 -13.97
N TYR A 183 -5.44 -8.05 -13.16
CA TYR A 183 -6.82 -8.54 -13.07
C TYR A 183 -7.59 -8.19 -14.35
N GLN A 184 -8.17 -9.20 -15.00
CA GLN A 184 -8.89 -9.07 -16.27
C GLN A 184 -10.42 -9.12 -16.10
N GLY A 185 -10.90 -9.62 -14.96
CA GLY A 185 -12.32 -9.80 -14.68
C GLY A 185 -12.60 -11.10 -13.95
N LEU A 186 -13.89 -11.43 -13.84
CA LEU A 186 -14.34 -12.67 -13.23
C LEU A 186 -15.38 -13.40 -14.07
N ASP A 187 -15.37 -14.72 -13.92
CA ASP A 187 -16.37 -15.65 -14.42
C ASP A 187 -17.09 -16.35 -13.26
N ILE A 188 -18.42 -16.31 -13.27
CA ILE A 188 -19.24 -17.03 -12.29
C ILE A 188 -19.32 -18.48 -12.72
N LEU A 189 -18.73 -19.37 -11.93
CA LEU A 189 -18.81 -20.80 -12.16
C LEU A 189 -20.18 -21.27 -11.67
N LYS A 190 -21.00 -21.78 -12.60
CA LYS A 190 -22.26 -22.42 -12.22
C LYS A 190 -21.93 -23.64 -11.37
N SER A 191 -22.48 -23.71 -10.16
CA SER A 191 -22.57 -24.98 -9.45
C SER A 191 -23.33 -25.94 -10.37
N LYS A 192 -22.69 -27.04 -10.76
CA LYS A 192 -23.44 -28.21 -11.24
C LYS A 192 -24.28 -28.77 -10.11
#